data_AF-A0A527D0Y9-F1
#
_entry.id   AF-A0A527D0Y9-F1
#
_cell.length_a   1.000
_cell.length_b   1.000
_cell.length_c   1.000
_cell.angle_alpha   90.00
_cell.angle_beta   90.00
_cell.angle_gamma   90.00
#
_symmetry.space_group_name_H-M   'P 1'
#
loop_
_entity.id
_entity.type
_entity.pdbx_description
1 polymer ?
#
loop_
_entity_poly.entity_id
_entity_poly.type
_entity_poly.pdbx_seq_one_letter_code
_entity_poly.pdbx_strand_id
1 'polypeptide(L)' 'MELAEEIALRRVKMLVEQYVQARGRRYDFISTELACKAIRQVVRSSIEDTELDHLLARSAVKQGLSVRFDRIGHW' A
#
# COMPACT_ATOMS: atom_id res chain seq x y z
N MET A 1 -7.50 -18.56 -13.86
CA MET A 1 -6.45 -17.89 -13.05
C MET A 1 -6.68 -16.39 -12.99
N GLU A 2 -6.97 -15.73 -14.11
CA GLU A 2 -7.18 -14.28 -14.22
C GLU A 2 -8.18 -13.66 -13.23
N LEU A 3 -9.36 -14.28 -13.02
CA LEU A 3 -10.36 -13.76 -12.07
C LEU A 3 -9.85 -13.73 -10.62
N ALA A 4 -9.06 -14.73 -10.21
CA ALA A 4 -8.54 -14.80 -8.84
C ALA A 4 -7.50 -13.69 -8.59
N GLU A 5 -6.66 -13.43 -9.59
CA GLU A 5 -5.68 -12.34 -9.55
C GLU A 5 -6.37 -10.97 -9.58
N GLU A 6 -7.42 -10.81 -10.37
CA GLU A 6 -8.21 -9.57 -10.38
C GLU A 6 -8.86 -9.30 -9.02
N ILE A 7 -9.44 -10.33 -8.39
CA ILE A 7 -9.99 -10.23 -7.03
C ILE A 7 -8.89 -9.89 -6.02
N ALA A 8 -7.72 -10.53 -6.11
CA ALA A 8 -6.60 -10.23 -5.23
C ALA A 8 -6.14 -8.78 -5.38
N LEU A 9 -6.03 -8.28 -6.61
CA LEU A 9 -5.65 -6.89 -6.90
C LEU A 9 -6.67 -5.88 -6.35
N ARG A 10 -7.98 -6.15 -6.53
CA ARG A 10 -9.05 -5.32 -5.94
C ARG A 10 -8.95 -5.28 -4.42
N ARG A 11 -8.66 -6.41 -3.76
CA ARG A 11 -8.46 -6.48 -2.31
C ARG A 11 -7.24 -5.68 -1.86
N VAL A 12 -6.12 -5.76 -2.59
CA VAL A 12 -4.93 -4.95 -2.29
C VAL A 12 -5.26 -3.46 -2.35
N LYS A 13 -5.95 -2.99 -3.39
CA LYS A 13 -6.34 -1.57 -3.52
C LYS A 13 -7.20 -1.12 -2.35
N MET A 14 -8.20 -1.91 -1.96
CA MET A 14 -9.04 -1.62 -0.80
C MET A 14 -8.24 -1.56 0.51
N LEU A 15 -7.32 -2.50 0.73
CA LEU A 15 -6.46 -2.52 1.92
C LEU A 15 -5.50 -1.31 1.96
N VAL A 16 -4.96 -0.90 0.81
CA VAL A 16 -4.15 0.31 0.69
C VAL A 16 -4.95 1.54 1.13
N GLU A 17 -6.15 1.72 0.60
CA GLU A 17 -7.03 2.84 0.95
C GLU A 17 -7.36 2.86 2.45
N GLN A 18 -7.73 1.72 3.01
CA GLN A 18 -8.02 1.56 4.44
C GLN A 18 -6.80 1.85 5.31
N TYR A 19 -5.63 1.33 4.93
CA TYR A 19 -4.39 1.56 5.66
C TYR A 19 -4.05 3.05 5.69
N VAL A 20 -4.09 3.73 4.54
CA VAL A 20 -3.79 5.17 4.44
C VAL A 20 -4.78 5.98 5.26
N GLN A 21 -6.08 5.70 5.17
CA GLN A 21 -7.10 6.38 5.97
C GLN A 21 -6.88 6.19 7.47
N ALA A 22 -6.61 4.95 7.91
CA ALA A 22 -6.41 4.65 9.32
C ALA A 22 -5.12 5.30 9.86
N ARG A 23 -4.04 5.26 9.07
CA ARG A 23 -2.74 5.84 9.43
C ARG A 23 -2.83 7.37 9.50
N GLY A 24 -3.50 8.00 8.55
CA GLY A 24 -3.71 9.45 8.50
C GLY A 24 -4.45 10.04 9.70
N ARG A 25 -5.19 9.22 10.46
CA ARG A 25 -5.84 9.68 11.71
C ARG A 25 -4.86 9.95 12.85
N ARG A 26 -3.65 9.38 12.79
CA ARG A 26 -2.67 9.43 13.89
C ARG A 26 -1.30 9.94 13.47
N TYR A 27 -0.99 9.92 12.18
CA TYR A 27 0.32 10.25 11.64
C TYR A 27 0.18 11.07 10.37
N ASP A 28 1.11 12.00 10.17
CA ASP A 28 1.10 12.91 9.00
C ASP A 28 1.76 12.29 7.76
N PHE A 29 2.28 11.07 7.88
CA PHE A 29 2.98 10.38 6.80
C PHE A 29 2.76 8.87 6.78
N ILE A 30 3.00 8.29 5.61
CA ILE A 30 3.02 6.85 5.33
C ILE A 30 4.46 6.40 5.08
N SER A 31 4.95 5.40 5.81
CA SER A 31 6.18 4.66 5.49
C SER A 31 5.85 3.54 4.51
N THR A 32 6.56 3.46 3.39
CA THR A 32 6.35 2.38 2.41
C THR A 32 6.75 1.02 2.97
N GLU A 33 7.82 0.95 3.78
CA GLU A 33 8.24 -0.29 4.43
C GLU A 33 7.18 -0.83 5.40
N LEU A 34 6.68 0.02 6.30
CA LEU A 34 5.67 -0.37 7.28
C LEU A 34 4.34 -0.72 6.62
N ALA A 35 3.92 0.08 5.63
CA ALA A 35 2.67 -0.15 4.93
C ALA A 35 2.70 -1.46 4.15
N CYS A 36 3.79 -1.76 3.46
CA CYS A 36 3.93 -3.02 2.76
C CYS A 36 3.90 -4.21 3.71
N LYS A 37 4.68 -4.18 4.80
CA LYS A 37 4.66 -5.23 5.81
C LYS A 37 3.25 -5.47 6.34
N ALA A 38 2.52 -4.41 6.67
CA ALA A 38 1.15 -4.51 7.17
C ALA A 38 0.17 -5.10 6.12
N ILE A 39 0.25 -4.66 4.87
CA ILE A 39 -0.66 -5.14 3.82
C ILE A 39 -0.37 -6.62 3.48
N ARG A 40 0.91 -6.99 3.34
CA ARG A 40 1.34 -8.36 3.04
C ARG A 40 1.00 -9.38 4.13
N GLN A 41 0.85 -8.93 5.38
CA GLN A 41 0.35 -9.79 6.46
C GLN A 41 -1.10 -10.23 6.25
N VAL A 42 -1.90 -9.44 5.53
CA VAL A 42 -3.34 -9.68 5.35
C VAL A 42 -3.66 -10.28 3.99
N VAL A 43 -2.91 -9.92 2.94
CA VAL A 43 -3.14 -10.38 1.57
C VAL A 43 -1.88 -10.99 0.95
N ARG A 44 -2.04 -12.18 0.38
CA ARG A 44 -1.07 -12.76 -0.55
C ARG A 44 -1.49 -12.37 -1.97
N SER A 45 -0.64 -11.59 -2.63
CA SER A 45 -0.87 -11.11 -4.00
C SER A 45 0.44 -11.18 -4.79
N SER A 46 0.34 -11.36 -6.10
CA SER A 46 1.48 -11.35 -7.04
C SER A 46 2.00 -9.96 -7.38
N ILE A 47 1.35 -8.89 -6.88
CA ILE A 47 1.81 -7.52 -7.10
C ILE A 47 3.25 -7.35 -6.62
N GLU A 48 4.07 -6.64 -7.38
CA GLU A 48 5.43 -6.30 -6.99
C GLU A 48 5.44 -5.26 -5.87
N ASP A 49 6.50 -5.29 -5.06
CA ASP A 49 6.64 -4.38 -3.92
C ASP A 49 6.71 -2.91 -4.36
N THR A 50 7.41 -2.61 -5.46
CA THR A 50 7.48 -1.28 -6.05
C THR A 50 6.10 -0.80 -6.53
N GLU A 51 5.29 -1.69 -7.10
CA GLU A 51 3.94 -1.33 -7.56
C GLU A 51 3.01 -1.07 -6.37
N LEU A 52 3.15 -1.84 -5.28
CA LEU A 52 2.45 -1.56 -4.03
C LEU A 52 2.85 -0.19 -3.45
N ASP A 53 4.13 0.18 -3.51
CA ASP A 53 4.62 1.49 -3.07
C ASP A 53 4.00 2.63 -3.89
N HIS A 54 3.85 2.46 -5.21
CA HIS A 54 3.14 3.42 -6.05
C HIS A 54 1.63 3.50 -5.76
N LEU A 55 0.98 2.38 -5.44
CA LEU A 55 -0.44 2.40 -5.00
C LEU A 55 -0.60 3.16 -3.68
N LEU A 56 0.27 2.89 -2.71
CA LEU A 56 0.33 3.60 -1.43
C LEU A 56 0.52 5.10 -1.66
N ALA A 57 1.49 5.47 -2.50
CA ALA A 57 1.78 6.86 -2.77
C ALA A 57 0.59 7.59 -3.41
N ARG A 58 -0.04 6.98 -4.42
CA ARG A 58 -1.24 7.55 -5.06
C ARG A 58 -2.40 7.71 -4.08
N SER A 59 -2.61 6.73 -3.20
CA SER A 59 -3.69 6.78 -2.19
C SER A 59 -3.43 7.84 -1.12
N ALA A 60 -2.18 7.96 -0.66
CA ALA A 60 -1.76 8.97 0.30
C ALA A 60 -1.88 10.40 -0.26
N VAL A 61 -1.43 10.63 -1.50
CA VAL A 61 -1.57 11.93 -2.17
C VAL A 61 -3.03 12.34 -2.29
N LYS A 62 -3.93 11.40 -2.64
CA LYS A 62 -5.38 11.68 -2.68
C LYS A 62 -5.97 12.10 -1.33
N GLN A 63 -5.34 11.70 -0.23
CA GLN A 63 -5.77 12.01 1.14
C GLN A 63 -4.96 13.15 1.77
N GLY A 64 -4.08 13.80 1.02
CA GLY A 64 -3.22 14.89 1.53
C GLY A 64 -2.14 14.42 2.51
N LEU A 65 -1.78 13.14 2.50
CA LEU A 65 -0.75 12.57 3.38
C LEU A 65 0.60 12.48 2.67
N SER A 66 1.66 12.79 3.42
CA SER A 66 3.04 12.64 2.92
C SER A 66 3.44 11.17 2.85
N VAL A 67 4.36 10.82 1.94
CA VAL A 67 4.84 9.46 1.75
C VAL A 67 6.35 9.44 1.91
N ARG A 68 6.84 8.56 2.79
CA ARG A 68 8.25 8.30 3.02
C ARG A 68 8.61 6.96 2.38
N PHE A 69 9.40 7.04 1.32
CA PHE A 69 9.99 5.87 0.67
C PHE A 69 11.21 5.42 1.47
N ASP A 70 10.99 4.56 2.47
CA ASP A 70 12.02 4.12 3.44
C ASP A 70 12.39 2.64 3.31
N ARG A 71 11.85 1.95 2.32
CA ARG A 71 12.23 0.57 2.03
C ARG A 71 13.62 0.50 1.39
N ILE A 72 14.61 0.01 2.13
CA ILE A 72 15.98 -0.18 1.66
C ILE A 72 16.03 -1.42 0.75
N GLY A 73 16.55 -1.28 -0.48
CA GLY A 73 16.82 -2.41 -1.39
C GLY A 73 16.12 -2.40 -2.76
N HIS A 74 15.38 -1.34 -3.12
CA HIS A 74 14.72 -1.21 -4.42
C HIS A 74 15.04 0.12 -5.12
N TRP A 75 16.32 0.34 -5.44
CA TRP A 75 16.75 1.36 -6.41
C TRP A 75 17.54 0.68 -7.52
#